data_AF-A0A4Q0ZAL0-F1
#
_entry.id   AF-A0A4Q0ZAL0-F1
#
_cell.length_a   1.000
_cell.length_b   1.000
_cell.length_c   1.000
_cell.angle_alpha   90.00
_cell.angle_beta   90.00
_cell.angle_gamma   90.00
#
_symmetry.space_group_name_H-M   'P 1'
#
loop_
_entity.id
_entity.type
_entity.pdbx_description
1 polymer ?
#
loop_
_entity_poly.entity_id
_entity_poly.type
_entity_poly.pdbx_seq_one_letter_code
_entity_poly.pdbx_strand_id
1 'polypeptide(L)'
;MNNESILGEGNLVVGIPKGLISMWSGSIATLPNGWFLCDGNNETPNLQDRFIYGTTVEEEIGQTGGSANAVVIAHSHTGSTNTTGNHSHSVTTYGGSSGSSGYNIAQVYGPVGAKNFSTASAGNHSHTLSINSSGEDGINKNLPPYYKLAFIMKG
;
A
#
# COMPACT_ATOMS: atom_id res chain seq x y z
N MET A 1 42.40 -24.99 -67.70
CA MET A 1 42.09 -24.53 -66.32
C MET A 1 42.08 -23.02 -66.32
N ASN A 2 41.04 -22.46 -66.91
CA ASN A 2 40.63 -21.07 -66.82
C ASN A 2 39.50 -21.06 -65.79
N ASN A 3 39.81 -20.60 -64.57
CA ASN A 3 38.85 -20.55 -63.49
C ASN A 3 38.11 -19.21 -63.57
N GLU A 4 36.96 -19.21 -64.23
CA GLU A 4 36.01 -18.10 -64.18
C GLU A 4 35.48 -17.97 -62.75
N SER A 5 35.73 -16.82 -62.09
CA SER A 5 35.06 -16.46 -60.85
C SER A 5 33.78 -15.69 -61.17
N ILE A 6 32.64 -16.39 -61.16
CA ILE A 6 31.32 -15.77 -61.11
C ILE A 6 30.70 -16.10 -59.77
N LEU A 7 30.75 -15.15 -58.84
CA LEU A 7 29.79 -14.91 -57.75
C LEU A 7 29.92 -13.39 -57.46
N GLY A 8 29.09 -12.52 -58.02
CA GLY A 8 27.65 -12.46 -57.83
C GLY A 8 27.37 -11.18 -57.05
N GLU A 9 26.88 -10.16 -57.75
CA GLU A 9 26.59 -8.85 -57.21
C GLU A 9 25.42 -8.94 -56.23
N GLY A 10 25.64 -8.51 -54.99
CA GLY A 10 24.63 -8.61 -53.94
C GLY A 10 25.18 -8.10 -52.63
N ASN A 11 25.18 -6.78 -52.46
CA ASN A 11 25.30 -6.14 -51.16
C ASN A 11 24.15 -6.66 -50.27
N LEU A 12 24.39 -7.74 -49.52
CA LEU A 12 23.47 -8.19 -48.49
C LEU A 12 23.58 -7.23 -47.31
N VAL A 13 23.05 -6.01 -47.48
CA VAL A 13 22.61 -5.24 -46.33
C VAL A 13 21.43 -6.03 -45.78
N VAL A 14 21.69 -6.94 -44.86
CA VAL A 14 20.65 -7.41 -43.95
C VAL A 14 20.27 -6.18 -43.13
N GLY A 15 19.33 -5.39 -43.67
CA GLY A 15 18.83 -4.19 -43.03
C GLY A 15 18.18 -4.59 -41.71
N ILE A 16 18.44 -3.81 -40.66
CA ILE A 16 17.72 -3.94 -39.40
C ILE A 16 16.24 -3.68 -39.71
N PRO A 17 15.30 -4.61 -39.40
CA PRO A 17 13.89 -4.40 -39.69
C PRO A 17 13.34 -3.17 -38.98
N LYS A 18 12.44 -2.42 -39.64
CA LYS A 18 11.65 -1.37 -39.00
C LYS A 18 10.88 -1.96 -37.82
N GLY A 19 10.82 -1.23 -36.72
CA GLY A 19 10.12 -1.64 -35.50
C GLY A 19 11.02 -2.35 -34.48
N LEU A 20 12.26 -2.69 -34.81
CA LEU A 20 13.18 -3.29 -33.84
C LEU A 20 13.54 -2.27 -32.75
N ILE A 21 13.34 -2.65 -31.49
CA ILE A 21 13.65 -1.83 -30.31
C ILE A 21 14.99 -2.28 -29.73
N SER A 22 15.85 -1.30 -29.42
CA SER A 22 17.15 -1.54 -28.80
C SER A 22 17.38 -0.61 -27.61
N MET A 23 18.21 -1.05 -26.67
CA MET A 23 18.68 -0.24 -25.56
C MET A 23 19.87 0.62 -26.02
N TRP A 24 19.79 1.93 -25.76
CA TRP A 24 20.77 2.93 -26.16
C TRP A 24 21.37 3.63 -24.95
N SER A 25 22.70 3.59 -24.84
CA SER A 25 23.47 4.23 -23.77
C SER A 25 24.06 5.60 -24.15
N GLY A 26 23.94 6.00 -25.42
CA GLY A 26 24.44 7.29 -25.90
C GLY A 26 23.49 8.45 -25.66
N SER A 27 23.84 9.63 -26.18
CA SER A 27 23.00 10.82 -26.07
C SER A 27 21.73 10.69 -26.92
N ILE A 28 20.60 11.12 -26.36
CA ILE A 28 19.31 11.23 -27.06
C ILE A 28 19.36 12.35 -28.12
N ALA A 29 20.26 13.33 -27.98
CA ALA A 29 20.42 14.39 -28.99
C ALA A 29 21.13 13.91 -30.27
N THR A 30 21.78 12.74 -30.24
CA THR A 30 22.60 12.21 -31.34
C THR A 30 22.18 10.77 -31.67
N LEU A 31 20.87 10.55 -31.85
CA LEU A 31 20.40 9.24 -32.27
C LEU A 31 20.97 8.88 -33.65
N PRO A 32 21.38 7.62 -33.87
CA PRO A 32 21.82 7.18 -35.17
C PRO A 32 20.75 7.40 -36.24
N ASN A 33 21.17 7.69 -37.48
CA ASN A 33 20.24 7.90 -38.58
C ASN A 33 19.31 6.68 -38.76
N GLY A 34 18.02 6.95 -38.92
CA GLY A 34 16.99 5.92 -39.06
C GLY A 34 16.57 5.27 -37.74
N TRP A 35 16.92 5.85 -36.59
CA TRP A 35 16.43 5.45 -35.27
C TRP A 35 15.66 6.59 -34.61
N PHE A 36 14.61 6.25 -33.90
CA PHE A 36 13.76 7.19 -33.17
C PHE A 36 13.70 6.82 -31.69
N LEU A 37 13.55 7.82 -30.81
CA LEU A 37 13.30 7.57 -29.39
C LEU A 37 11.93 6.90 -29.23
N CYS A 38 11.83 5.90 -28.35
CA CYS A 38 10.56 5.29 -27.98
C CYS A 38 9.77 6.18 -27.01
N ASP A 39 9.26 7.31 -27.50
CA ASP A 39 8.55 8.34 -26.74
C ASP A 39 7.07 8.49 -27.12
N GLY A 40 6.58 7.71 -28.09
CA GLY A 40 5.22 7.82 -28.63
C GLY A 40 5.13 8.62 -29.93
N ASN A 41 6.21 9.28 -30.35
CA ASN A 41 6.29 9.96 -31.63
C ASN A 41 6.85 9.04 -32.72
N ASN A 42 6.70 9.41 -34.00
CA ASN A 42 7.23 8.68 -35.15
C ASN A 42 6.83 7.18 -35.17
N GLU A 43 5.57 6.89 -34.80
CA GLU A 43 5.02 5.52 -34.70
C GLU A 43 5.71 4.62 -33.67
N THR A 44 6.55 5.17 -32.80
CA THR A 44 7.21 4.42 -31.73
C THR A 44 6.26 4.19 -30.55
N PRO A 45 6.41 3.10 -29.78
CA PRO A 45 5.76 3.00 -28.49
C PRO A 45 6.41 3.97 -27.48
N ASN A 46 5.65 4.45 -26.50
CA ASN A 46 6.22 5.25 -25.41
C ASN A 46 6.74 4.33 -24.29
N LEU A 47 8.05 4.10 -24.27
CA LEU A 47 8.75 3.24 -23.30
C LEU A 47 9.52 4.01 -22.22
N GLN A 48 9.33 5.33 -22.12
CA GLN A 48 9.97 6.16 -21.10
C GLN A 48 9.51 5.75 -19.70
N ASP A 49 10.46 5.50 -18.80
CA ASP A 49 10.22 5.09 -17.42
C ASP A 49 9.39 3.81 -17.26
N ARG A 50 9.52 2.88 -18.22
CA ARG A 50 8.80 1.60 -18.21
C ARG A 50 9.76 0.41 -18.15
N PHE A 51 9.36 -0.59 -17.36
CA PHE A 51 9.95 -1.93 -17.42
C PHE A 51 9.28 -2.73 -18.56
N ILE A 52 10.07 -3.49 -19.30
CA ILE A 52 9.57 -4.29 -20.43
C ILE A 52 9.10 -5.65 -19.92
N TYR A 53 7.80 -5.92 -20.11
CA TYR A 53 7.18 -7.19 -19.79
C TYR A 53 6.73 -7.87 -21.09
N GLY A 54 7.29 -9.05 -21.37
CA GLY A 54 7.02 -9.80 -22.60
C GLY A 54 5.64 -10.44 -22.58
N THR A 55 5.00 -10.51 -23.75
CA THR A 55 3.73 -11.21 -23.97
C THR A 55 3.82 -12.12 -25.20
N THR A 56 2.96 -13.11 -25.27
CA THR A 56 2.71 -13.94 -26.47
C THR A 56 1.31 -13.72 -27.04
N VAL A 57 0.55 -12.75 -26.51
CA VAL A 57 -0.83 -12.42 -26.89
C VAL A 57 -0.81 -11.09 -27.65
N GLU A 58 -1.28 -11.08 -28.89
CA GLU A 58 -1.18 -9.92 -29.79
C GLU A 58 -1.93 -8.70 -29.23
N GLU A 59 -3.08 -8.93 -28.61
CA GLU A 59 -3.94 -7.89 -28.03
C GLU A 59 -3.33 -7.23 -26.77
N GLU A 60 -2.32 -7.86 -26.17
CA GLU A 60 -1.57 -7.32 -25.04
C GLU A 60 -0.39 -6.44 -25.48
N ILE A 61 -0.03 -6.44 -26.78
CA ILE A 61 1.05 -5.61 -27.28
C ILE A 61 0.71 -4.12 -27.05
N GLY A 62 1.61 -3.42 -26.37
CA GLY A 62 1.44 -2.01 -26.03
C GLY A 62 0.58 -1.76 -24.79
N GLN A 63 0.00 -2.79 -24.16
CA GLN A 63 -0.63 -2.62 -22.86
C GLN A 63 0.40 -2.21 -21.80
N THR A 64 -0.04 -1.42 -20.83
CA THR A 64 0.84 -0.91 -19.77
C THR A 64 0.20 -1.04 -18.41
N GLY A 65 1.01 -1.16 -17.37
CA GLY A 65 0.57 -1.28 -15.99
C GLY A 65 1.73 -1.16 -15.02
N GLY A 66 1.46 -1.47 -13.75
CA GLY A 66 2.42 -1.36 -12.65
C GLY A 66 2.54 0.05 -12.07
N SER A 67 3.28 0.15 -10.97
CA SER A 67 3.57 1.39 -10.25
C SER A 67 5.00 1.36 -9.74
N ALA A 68 5.75 2.45 -9.94
CA ALA A 68 7.06 2.64 -9.32
C ALA A 68 6.96 2.85 -7.79
N ASN A 69 5.77 3.18 -7.31
CA ASN A 69 5.50 3.47 -5.90
C ASN A 69 4.92 2.24 -5.19
N ALA A 70 5.31 2.04 -3.93
CA ALA A 70 4.74 1.00 -3.07
C ALA A 70 3.31 1.37 -2.63
N VAL A 71 2.42 0.38 -2.63
CA VAL A 71 0.99 0.58 -2.34
C VAL A 71 0.70 0.65 -0.83
N VAL A 72 1.62 0.17 0.02
CA VAL A 72 1.52 0.36 1.48
C VAL A 72 2.14 1.71 1.84
N ILE A 73 1.37 2.76 1.58
CA ILE A 73 1.70 4.14 1.91
C ILE A 73 1.49 4.34 3.42
N ALA A 74 2.25 5.26 4.03
CA ALA A 74 1.96 5.76 5.36
C ALA A 74 0.46 6.07 5.53
N HIS A 75 -0.15 5.47 6.54
CA HIS A 75 -1.55 5.70 6.87
C HIS A 75 -1.71 5.74 8.39
N SER A 76 -2.71 6.48 8.85
CA SER A 76 -3.01 6.62 10.27
C SER A 76 -4.13 5.68 10.67
N HIS A 77 -3.96 4.96 11.78
CA HIS A 77 -5.09 4.35 12.46
C HIS A 77 -5.67 5.33 13.48
N THR A 78 -6.99 5.29 13.64
CA THR A 78 -7.67 5.94 14.75
C THR A 78 -8.34 4.88 15.60
N GLY A 79 -8.44 5.15 16.90
CA GLY A 79 -9.10 4.29 17.86
C GLY A 79 -9.65 5.14 18.99
N SER A 80 -10.66 4.62 19.69
CA SER A 80 -11.21 5.29 20.87
C SER A 80 -11.32 4.30 22.01
N THR A 81 -11.17 4.81 23.23
CA THR A 81 -11.58 4.12 24.46
C THR A 81 -12.92 4.70 24.89
N ASN A 82 -13.67 3.95 25.70
CA ASN A 82 -14.91 4.45 26.28
C ASN A 82 -14.86 4.35 27.82
N THR A 83 -15.80 5.04 28.45
CA THR A 83 -15.96 5.09 29.91
C THR A 83 -17.12 4.16 30.32
N THR A 84 -16.95 2.86 30.15
CA THR A 84 -17.94 1.86 30.59
C THR A 84 -17.37 1.07 31.75
N GLY A 85 -17.98 1.20 32.93
CA GLY A 85 -17.48 0.59 34.17
C GLY A 85 -18.12 1.13 35.45
N ASN A 86 -18.83 2.27 35.36
CA ASN A 86 -19.56 2.82 36.49
C ASN A 86 -20.67 1.89 36.96
N HIS A 87 -20.63 1.47 38.22
CA HIS A 87 -21.75 0.76 38.83
C HIS A 87 -21.82 1.01 40.33
N SER A 88 -22.99 0.70 40.92
CA SER A 88 -23.26 0.78 42.35
C SER A 88 -23.75 -0.57 42.87
N HIS A 89 -23.52 -0.85 44.13
CA HIS A 89 -24.11 -2.01 44.81
C HIS A 89 -25.32 -1.59 45.63
N SER A 90 -26.32 -2.46 45.71
CA SER A 90 -27.48 -2.29 46.59
C SER A 90 -27.64 -3.50 47.49
N VAL A 91 -27.86 -3.28 48.78
CA VAL A 91 -28.19 -4.31 49.76
C VAL A 91 -29.56 -4.01 50.34
N THR A 92 -30.44 -5.00 50.32
CA THR A 92 -31.75 -4.95 50.98
C THR A 92 -31.66 -5.68 52.31
N THR A 93 -32.00 -5.00 53.39
CA THR A 93 -32.12 -5.61 54.72
C THR A 93 -33.59 -5.66 55.14
N TYR A 94 -34.01 -6.73 55.79
CA TYR A 94 -35.34 -6.86 56.36
C TYR A 94 -35.27 -6.58 57.86
N GLY A 95 -36.06 -5.63 58.36
CA GLY A 95 -36.10 -5.32 59.78
C GLY A 95 -36.68 -6.48 60.59
N GLY A 96 -35.86 -7.09 61.44
CA GLY A 96 -36.24 -8.11 62.41
C GLY A 96 -35.05 -8.34 63.34
N SER A 97 -35.28 -8.57 64.63
CA SER A 97 -34.21 -8.75 65.62
C SER A 97 -33.32 -9.93 65.25
N SER A 98 -32.11 -9.67 64.76
CA SER A 98 -31.04 -10.67 64.70
C SER A 98 -29.74 -10.05 65.19
N GLY A 99 -29.07 -10.80 66.07
CA GLY A 99 -27.91 -10.39 66.83
C GLY A 99 -26.83 -9.74 65.96
N SER A 100 -26.35 -8.60 66.45
CA SER A 100 -25.21 -7.90 65.89
C SER A 100 -24.02 -8.83 65.72
N SER A 101 -23.60 -9.04 64.48
CA SER A 101 -22.24 -9.47 64.20
C SER A 101 -21.67 -8.59 63.09
N GLY A 102 -20.96 -7.54 63.52
CA GLY A 102 -19.90 -6.90 62.74
C GLY A 102 -20.24 -5.68 61.87
N TYR A 103 -21.50 -5.27 61.72
CA TYR A 103 -21.85 -4.15 60.82
C TYR A 103 -22.59 -3.01 61.54
N ASN A 104 -22.07 -1.78 61.43
CA ASN A 104 -22.76 -0.56 61.86
C ASN A 104 -23.85 -0.18 60.85
N ILE A 105 -24.99 -0.87 60.91
CA ILE A 105 -26.21 -0.45 60.20
C ILE A 105 -26.92 0.61 61.05
N ALA A 106 -27.25 1.76 60.45
CA ALA A 106 -28.06 2.79 61.11
C ALA A 106 -29.38 2.16 61.56
N GLN A 107 -29.55 1.98 62.86
CA GLN A 107 -30.67 1.26 63.43
C GLN A 107 -31.93 2.14 63.30
N VAL A 108 -32.67 1.98 62.21
CA VAL A 108 -33.93 2.69 61.98
C VAL A 108 -35.02 2.03 62.80
N TYR A 109 -35.45 2.66 63.89
CA TYR A 109 -36.60 2.22 64.67
C TYR A 109 -37.88 2.51 63.87
N GLY A 110 -38.51 1.48 63.31
CA GLY A 110 -39.68 1.63 62.44
C GLY A 110 -40.28 0.29 62.00
N PRO A 111 -41.43 0.30 61.29
CA PRO A 111 -42.20 -0.91 60.96
C PRO A 111 -41.38 -1.94 60.15
N VAL A 112 -41.68 -3.22 60.39
CA VAL A 112 -41.08 -4.40 59.74
C VAL A 112 -41.28 -4.30 58.22
N GLY A 113 -40.24 -3.91 57.50
CA GLY A 113 -40.28 -3.73 56.05
C GLY A 113 -38.88 -3.70 55.44
N ALA A 114 -38.78 -4.02 54.15
CA ALA A 114 -37.51 -4.00 53.43
C ALA A 114 -36.92 -2.58 53.40
N LYS A 115 -35.65 -2.44 53.77
CA LYS A 115 -34.86 -1.21 53.65
C LYS A 115 -33.74 -1.43 52.64
N ASN A 116 -33.61 -0.51 51.69
CA ASN A 116 -32.59 -0.57 50.65
C ASN A 116 -31.47 0.43 50.96
N PHE A 117 -30.23 -0.05 50.95
CA PHE A 117 -29.03 0.77 51.03
C PHE A 117 -28.26 0.60 49.73
N SER A 118 -27.83 1.72 49.14
CA SER A 118 -27.01 1.70 47.94
C SER A 118 -25.71 2.44 48.18
N THR A 119 -24.62 1.90 47.65
CA THR A 119 -23.38 2.66 47.54
C THR A 119 -23.52 3.73 46.45
N ALA A 120 -22.67 4.74 46.45
CA ALA A 120 -22.52 5.59 45.28
C ALA A 120 -22.02 4.76 44.08
N SER A 121 -22.34 5.22 42.87
CA SER A 121 -21.81 4.64 41.64
C SER A 121 -20.37 5.10 41.44
N ALA A 122 -19.46 4.17 41.19
CA ALA A 122 -18.04 4.46 40.97
C ALA A 122 -17.41 3.47 39.97
N GLY A 123 -16.16 3.75 39.59
CA GLY A 123 -15.35 2.88 38.72
C GLY A 123 -15.21 3.38 37.28
N ASN A 124 -15.92 4.45 36.90
CA ASN A 124 -15.79 4.98 35.56
C ASN A 124 -14.47 5.72 35.33
N HIS A 125 -13.75 5.37 34.29
CA HIS A 125 -12.57 6.09 33.83
C HIS A 125 -12.29 5.79 32.34
N SER A 126 -11.44 6.60 31.71
CA SER A 126 -10.96 6.40 30.35
C SER A 126 -9.45 6.45 30.29
N HIS A 127 -8.88 5.78 29.28
CA HIS A 127 -7.47 5.93 28.92
C HIS A 127 -7.30 6.82 27.70
N THR A 128 -6.22 7.59 27.68
CA THR A 128 -5.78 8.26 26.45
C THR A 128 -5.12 7.22 25.55
N LEU A 129 -5.61 7.07 24.33
CA LEU A 129 -4.99 6.22 23.31
C LEU A 129 -4.20 7.12 22.35
N SER A 130 -2.87 6.92 22.31
CA SER A 130 -2.02 7.57 21.32
C SER A 130 -1.58 6.53 20.30
N ILE A 131 -2.01 6.69 19.05
CA ILE A 131 -1.56 5.88 17.92
C ILE A 131 -0.61 6.74 17.10
N ASN A 132 0.66 6.35 17.07
CA ASN A 132 1.64 7.01 16.22
C ASN A 132 1.37 6.65 14.76
N SER A 133 1.53 7.63 13.87
CA SER A 133 1.60 7.36 12.44
C SER A 133 2.84 6.52 12.17
N SER A 134 2.66 5.40 11.49
CA SER A 134 3.73 4.50 11.05
C SER A 134 3.64 4.32 9.54
N GLY A 135 4.79 4.11 8.92
CA GLY A 135 4.91 3.98 7.47
C GLY A 135 5.81 5.05 6.87
N GLU A 136 6.20 4.81 5.63
CA GLU A 136 7.10 5.66 4.86
C GLU A 136 6.36 6.16 3.62
N ASP A 137 6.90 7.18 2.96
CA ASP A 137 6.43 7.55 1.64
C ASP A 137 6.67 6.38 0.66
N GLY A 138 5.66 6.09 -0.16
CA GLY A 138 5.69 5.02 -1.16
C GLY A 138 6.51 5.38 -2.41
N ILE A 139 6.94 6.65 -2.57
CA ILE A 139 7.65 7.11 -3.77
C ILE A 139 8.91 6.28 -4.05
N ASN A 140 8.98 5.72 -5.26
CA ASN A 140 10.11 4.91 -5.75
C ASN A 140 10.44 3.66 -4.90
N LYS A 141 9.58 3.28 -3.95
CA LYS A 141 9.82 2.13 -3.06
C LYS A 141 9.59 0.77 -3.72
N ASN A 142 9.00 0.74 -4.93
CA ASN A 142 8.85 -0.48 -5.72
C ASN A 142 9.91 -0.59 -6.83
N LEU A 143 10.96 0.23 -6.81
CA LEU A 143 12.05 0.18 -7.77
C LEU A 143 13.25 -0.61 -7.18
N PRO A 144 13.66 -1.75 -7.76
CA PRO A 144 14.96 -2.33 -7.45
C PRO A 144 16.09 -1.41 -7.94
N PRO A 145 17.34 -1.56 -7.47
CA PRO A 145 18.48 -0.83 -8.02
C PRO A 145 18.51 -0.93 -9.55
N TYR A 146 18.55 0.22 -10.24
CA TYR A 146 18.40 0.29 -11.69
C TYR A 146 19.45 1.19 -12.35
N TYR A 147 19.68 0.95 -13.64
CA TYR A 147 20.47 1.78 -14.52
C TYR A 147 19.61 2.16 -15.73
N LYS A 148 19.47 3.46 -16.04
CA LYS A 148 18.59 3.91 -17.13
C LYS A 148 19.33 3.91 -18.46
N LEU A 149 18.73 3.25 -19.45
CA LEU A 149 19.08 3.35 -20.87
C LEU A 149 17.87 3.92 -21.61
N ALA A 150 18.11 4.62 -22.72
CA ALA A 150 17.03 5.00 -23.62
C ALA A 150 16.57 3.78 -24.43
N PHE A 151 15.29 3.68 -24.74
CA PHE A 151 14.81 2.77 -25.77
C PHE A 151 14.71 3.52 -27.09
N ILE A 152 15.30 2.96 -28.14
CA ILE A 152 15.21 3.49 -29.51
C ILE A 152 14.66 2.43 -30.46
N MET A 153 13.88 2.85 -31.45
CA MET A 153 13.27 1.99 -32.45
C MET A 153 13.82 2.30 -33.83
N LYS A 154 14.14 1.26 -34.60
CA LYS A 154 14.49 1.41 -36.02
C LYS A 154 13.26 1.89 -36.79
N GLY A 155 13.41 3.06 -37.42
CA GLY A 155 12.43 3.67 -38.32
C GLY A 155 12.29 3.00 -39.68
#